data_AF-A0A2V6WL80-F1
#
_entry.id   AF-A0A2V6WL80-F1
#
_cell.length_a   1.000
_cell.length_b   1.000
_cell.length_c   1.000
_cell.angle_alpha   90.00
_cell.angle_beta   90.00
_cell.angle_gamma   90.00
#
_symmetry.space_group_name_H-M   'P 1'
#
loop_
_entity.id
_entity.type
_entity.pdbx_description
1 polymer ?
#
loop_
_entity_poly.entity_id
_entity_poly.type
_entity_poly.pdbx_seq_one_letter_code
_entity_poly.pdbx_strand_id
1 'polypeptide(L)'
;MRGTRAPPTAARSLVRANQLKQLSLGSAMALPLLFSDAVMRQHTIRKAVSLEGVGLHSGKTVRVMLAPAPADSGIVFRVGERGDAIPAVPESVVDSHYATTIGKNGTRIQTIEHLMAAASGLGIDNLEVRVDGTELPAADGSAKPFVQMMLAAGRMPQSARLRPIRIPHPIGAGGNGRWIQIVPAETFRISYTLDNEHPVIGTQVLSWTPTEESFVAEYAPARTYGFLKDLGFLRKSGRALGGSLDNTIVIGKTATLNGLRYSDEFVRHKVLDLIGDLALLGGPIAGHVIARNAGHALNFELVVAIQRALGLALDNTIVIGKTATLNGLRYRDEFVRHKVLDLIGDLALLGGPIAGHVIARNAGHALNFELVVAIQRALGLDRRAALRAAAVSAVKEAAEALVPARRLATT
;
A
#
# COMPACT_ATOMS: atom_id res chain seq x y z
N MET A 1 64.91 -47.99 -5.37
CA MET A 1 64.52 -46.60 -5.69
C MET A 1 62.99 -46.58 -5.78
N ARG A 2 62.30 -46.01 -4.77
CA ARG A 2 61.52 -44.74 -4.83
C ARG A 2 60.61 -44.65 -6.08
N GLY A 3 59.29 -44.42 -6.01
CA GLY A 3 58.44 -43.85 -4.97
C GLY A 3 56.95 -44.17 -5.24
N THR A 4 56.16 -44.29 -4.18
CA THR A 4 55.17 -43.28 -3.70
C THR A 4 53.87 -43.24 -4.50
N ARG A 5 52.84 -43.88 -3.93
CA ARG A 5 51.40 -43.74 -4.25
C ARG A 5 50.87 -42.39 -3.75
N ALA A 6 49.97 -41.79 -4.53
CA ALA A 6 49.03 -40.75 -4.11
C ALA A 6 47.66 -40.98 -4.84
N PRO A 7 46.53 -40.49 -4.29
CA PRO A 7 45.22 -41.17 -4.33
C PRO A 7 44.25 -40.69 -5.43
N PRO A 8 43.09 -41.36 -5.64
CA PRO A 8 42.13 -40.99 -6.68
C PRO A 8 41.19 -39.86 -6.24
N THR A 9 41.00 -38.87 -7.11
CA THR A 9 40.00 -37.81 -7.00
C THR A 9 38.68 -38.23 -7.65
N ALA A 10 37.59 -38.03 -6.91
CA ALA A 10 36.22 -38.35 -7.32
C ALA A 10 35.71 -37.36 -8.38
N ALA A 11 35.36 -37.89 -9.56
CA ALA A 11 34.63 -37.15 -10.59
C ALA A 11 33.11 -37.38 -10.42
N ARG A 12 32.41 -36.27 -10.20
CA ARG A 12 30.95 -36.15 -10.08
C ARG A 12 30.25 -36.59 -11.37
N SER A 13 29.29 -37.49 -11.23
CA SER A 13 28.43 -37.99 -12.31
C SER A 13 27.40 -36.94 -12.75
N LEU A 14 27.40 -36.63 -14.05
CA LEU A 14 26.26 -36.02 -14.75
C LEU A 14 25.10 -37.02 -14.81
N VAL A 15 23.91 -36.62 -14.33
CA VAL A 15 22.67 -37.34 -14.61
C VAL A 15 21.88 -36.54 -15.65
N ARG A 16 21.69 -37.17 -16.81
CA ARG A 16 20.91 -36.69 -17.95
C ARG A 16 19.43 -36.60 -17.58
N ALA A 17 18.83 -35.46 -17.93
CA ALA A 17 17.39 -35.29 -17.99
C ALA A 17 16.81 -36.12 -19.16
N ASN A 18 16.00 -37.13 -18.83
CA ASN A 18 14.92 -37.66 -19.67
C ASN A 18 14.18 -38.74 -18.90
N GLN A 19 13.06 -38.37 -18.27
CA GLN A 19 11.88 -39.21 -18.02
C GLN A 19 10.97 -38.51 -17.01
N LEU A 20 9.95 -37.78 -17.49
CA LEU A 20 8.68 -37.69 -16.78
C LEU A 20 7.56 -37.76 -17.81
N LYS A 21 6.93 -38.94 -17.81
CA LYS A 21 5.72 -39.29 -18.55
C LYS A 21 4.53 -38.50 -18.01
N GLN A 22 3.62 -38.21 -18.95
CA GLN A 22 2.22 -37.87 -18.79
C GLN A 22 1.60 -38.32 -17.46
N LEU A 23 1.12 -37.35 -16.68
CA LEU A 23 0.04 -37.56 -15.71
C LEU A 23 -1.22 -36.93 -16.31
N SER A 24 -2.17 -37.78 -16.66
CA SER A 24 -3.51 -37.39 -17.10
C SER A 24 -4.26 -36.78 -15.93
N LEU A 25 -4.58 -35.48 -16.01
CA LEU A 25 -5.59 -34.86 -15.15
C LEU A 25 -6.97 -35.30 -15.67
N GLY A 26 -7.65 -36.10 -14.85
CA GLY A 26 -9.03 -36.51 -15.09
C GLY A 26 -9.95 -35.31 -15.17
N SER A 27 -10.90 -35.39 -16.11
CA SER A 27 -11.99 -34.45 -16.28
C SER A 27 -12.86 -34.43 -15.02
N ALA A 28 -12.77 -33.35 -14.23
CA ALA A 28 -13.73 -33.06 -13.17
C ALA A 28 -14.84 -32.18 -13.77
N MET A 29 -16.01 -32.80 -13.86
CA MET A 29 -17.27 -32.23 -14.34
C MET A 29 -17.64 -30.92 -13.64
N ALA A 30 -18.26 -30.02 -14.42
CA ALA A 30 -18.96 -28.86 -13.92
C ALA A 30 -20.06 -29.26 -12.92
N LEU A 31 -20.12 -28.57 -11.78
CA LEU A 31 -21.29 -28.55 -10.91
C LEU A 31 -21.72 -27.09 -10.72
N PRO A 32 -22.86 -26.65 -11.29
CA PRO A 32 -23.56 -25.48 -10.81
C PRO A 32 -24.63 -25.92 -9.81
N LEU A 33 -24.60 -25.39 -8.58
CA LEU A 33 -25.79 -25.12 -7.74
C LEU A 33 -25.35 -24.49 -6.40
N LEU A 34 -25.84 -23.26 -6.19
CA LEU A 34 -25.88 -22.48 -4.95
C LEU A 34 -24.52 -22.08 -4.35
N PHE A 35 -24.36 -20.77 -4.14
CA PHE A 35 -23.26 -20.13 -3.40
C PHE A 35 -22.98 -20.88 -2.09
N SER A 36 -22.01 -21.79 -2.12
CA SER A 36 -21.22 -22.10 -0.94
C SER A 36 -20.14 -21.04 -0.91
N ASP A 37 -20.12 -20.22 0.13
CA ASP A 37 -18.91 -19.55 0.61
C ASP A 37 -17.84 -20.64 0.83
N ALA A 38 -17.17 -21.09 -0.24
CA ALA A 38 -15.96 -21.88 -0.10
C ALA A 38 -15.03 -21.01 0.73
N VAL A 39 -14.80 -21.44 1.98
CA VAL A 39 -14.01 -20.66 2.94
C VAL A 39 -12.60 -20.55 2.37
N MET A 40 -12.31 -19.43 1.71
CA MET A 40 -10.96 -19.06 1.30
C MET A 40 -10.15 -18.95 2.59
N ARG A 41 -9.08 -19.74 2.69
CA ARG A 41 -8.17 -19.72 3.83
C ARG A 41 -6.93 -18.93 3.46
N GLN A 42 -6.35 -18.27 4.45
CA GLN A 42 -5.04 -17.66 4.28
C GLN A 42 -3.98 -18.75 4.06
N HIS A 43 -2.89 -18.40 3.39
CA HIS A 43 -1.74 -19.27 3.23
C HIS A 43 -0.43 -18.60 3.66
N THR A 44 0.51 -19.44 4.06
CA THR A 44 1.93 -19.12 4.20
C THR A 44 2.76 -20.18 3.47
N ILE A 45 4.09 -20.14 3.59
CA ILE A 45 5.00 -21.17 3.07
C ILE A 45 5.31 -22.24 4.14
N ARG A 46 5.74 -23.45 3.77
CA ARG A 46 6.00 -24.53 4.74
C ARG A 46 7.34 -24.43 5.45
N LYS A 47 8.35 -23.89 4.77
CA LYS A 47 9.74 -23.85 5.23
C LYS A 47 10.43 -22.59 4.73
N ALA A 48 11.49 -22.18 5.42
CA ALA A 48 12.29 -21.05 4.99
C ALA A 48 13.07 -21.37 3.71
N VAL A 49 13.26 -20.35 2.86
CA VAL A 49 14.00 -20.39 1.60
C VAL A 49 14.74 -19.08 1.39
N SER A 50 15.86 -19.09 0.68
CA SER A 50 16.68 -17.89 0.46
C SER A 50 17.18 -17.78 -0.97
N LEU A 51 17.37 -16.55 -1.41
CA LEU A 51 17.98 -16.20 -2.69
C LEU A 51 19.00 -15.09 -2.47
N GLU A 52 20.14 -15.19 -3.14
CA GLU A 52 21.18 -14.17 -3.17
C GLU A 52 21.28 -13.59 -4.58
N GLY A 53 21.52 -12.28 -4.68
CA GLY A 53 21.65 -11.58 -5.95
C GLY A 53 22.14 -10.16 -5.76
N VAL A 54 22.01 -9.36 -6.80
CA VAL A 54 22.44 -7.95 -6.79
C VAL A 54 21.19 -7.06 -6.83
N GLY A 55 21.15 -6.02 -5.99
CA GLY A 55 20.09 -5.02 -6.03
C GLY A 55 20.17 -4.18 -7.31
N LEU A 56 19.02 -3.94 -7.96
CA LEU A 56 18.95 -3.26 -9.27
C LEU A 56 19.57 -1.86 -9.21
N HIS A 57 19.17 -1.07 -8.21
CA HIS A 57 19.59 0.32 -8.13
C HIS A 57 20.87 0.51 -7.34
N SER A 58 21.01 -0.19 -6.21
CA SER A 58 22.17 -0.07 -5.32
C SER A 58 23.42 -0.73 -5.89
N GLY A 59 23.28 -1.76 -6.73
CA GLY A 59 24.40 -2.57 -7.22
C GLY A 59 25.10 -3.39 -6.16
N LYS A 60 24.54 -3.49 -4.95
CA LYS A 60 25.10 -4.25 -3.83
C LYS A 60 24.59 -5.69 -3.88
N THR A 61 25.45 -6.63 -3.49
CA THR A 61 25.03 -8.00 -3.19
C THR A 61 24.09 -7.99 -1.99
N VAL A 62 23.00 -8.75 -2.10
CA VAL A 62 21.97 -8.87 -1.08
C VAL A 62 21.39 -10.28 -1.11
N ARG A 63 21.10 -10.80 0.08
CA ARG A 63 20.37 -12.02 0.34
C ARG A 63 18.99 -11.67 0.90
N VAL A 64 17.98 -12.31 0.35
CA VAL A 64 16.63 -12.33 0.89
C VAL A 64 16.31 -13.73 1.40
N MET A 65 15.65 -13.81 2.55
CA MET A 65 15.10 -15.04 3.11
C MET A 65 13.59 -14.86 3.30
N LEU A 66 12.82 -15.82 2.83
CA LEU A 66 11.38 -15.92 3.07
C LEU A 66 11.16 -17.00 4.13
N ALA A 67 10.34 -16.71 5.12
CA ALA A 67 9.98 -17.66 6.17
C ALA A 67 8.45 -17.70 6.39
N PRO A 68 7.91 -18.82 6.91
CA PRO A 68 6.51 -18.90 7.29
C PRO A 68 6.16 -17.82 8.32
N ALA A 69 4.93 -17.32 8.29
CA ALA A 69 4.44 -16.36 9.27
C ALA A 69 3.05 -16.75 9.81
N PRO A 70 2.68 -16.35 11.04
CA PRO A 70 1.37 -16.62 11.61
C PRO A 70 0.21 -16.06 10.78
N ALA A 71 -0.99 -16.58 10.99
CA ALA A 71 -2.19 -16.04 10.37
C ALA A 71 -2.38 -14.56 10.76
N ASP A 72 -3.01 -13.79 9.87
CA ASP A 72 -3.30 -12.36 10.02
C ASP A 72 -2.05 -11.46 10.20
N SER A 73 -0.85 -11.98 9.92
CA SER A 73 0.38 -11.18 9.99
C SER A 73 0.64 -10.35 8.73
N GLY A 74 0.09 -10.78 7.59
CA GLY A 74 0.40 -10.21 6.28
C GLY A 74 1.84 -10.50 5.86
N ILE A 75 2.33 -9.75 4.88
CA ILE A 75 3.73 -9.78 4.47
C ILE A 75 4.50 -8.74 5.28
N VAL A 76 5.52 -9.17 6.02
CA VAL A 76 6.31 -8.31 6.91
C VAL A 76 7.77 -8.39 6.56
N PHE A 77 8.38 -7.24 6.31
CA PHE A 77 9.79 -7.11 5.98
C PHE A 77 10.63 -6.74 7.21
N ARG A 78 11.89 -7.17 7.21
CA ARG A 78 12.92 -6.82 8.21
C ARG A 78 14.29 -6.69 7.55
N VAL A 79 15.08 -5.73 8.01
CA VAL A 79 16.52 -5.66 7.67
C VAL A 79 17.32 -6.40 8.74
N GLY A 80 17.97 -7.50 8.36
CA GLY A 80 18.67 -8.41 9.26
C GLY A 80 17.77 -9.16 10.24
N GLU A 81 18.37 -9.97 11.11
CA GLU A 81 17.67 -10.88 12.03
C GLU A 81 16.88 -10.18 13.14
N ARG A 82 17.34 -8.99 13.57
CA ARG A 82 16.74 -8.23 14.69
C ARG A 82 16.17 -6.88 14.25
N GLY A 83 15.99 -6.68 12.94
CA GLY A 83 15.43 -5.44 12.41
C GLY A 83 13.97 -5.23 12.81
N ASP A 84 13.56 -3.97 12.86
CA ASP A 84 12.17 -3.58 13.06
C ASP A 84 11.27 -4.22 12.00
N ALA A 85 10.06 -4.60 12.42
CA ALA A 85 9.03 -5.07 11.50
C ALA A 85 8.50 -3.90 10.65
N ILE A 86 8.55 -4.06 9.33
CA ILE A 86 8.00 -3.15 8.34
C ILE A 86 6.89 -3.91 7.59
N PRO A 87 5.62 -3.78 8.01
CA PRO A 87 4.50 -4.41 7.30
C PRO A 87 4.39 -3.88 5.86
N ALA A 88 4.08 -4.74 4.91
CA ALA A 88 3.87 -4.38 3.51
C ALA A 88 2.46 -3.78 3.30
N VAL A 89 2.23 -2.63 3.91
CA VAL A 89 0.96 -1.88 3.90
C VAL A 89 1.20 -0.47 3.36
N PRO A 90 0.15 0.25 2.93
CA PRO A 90 0.32 1.56 2.29
C PRO A 90 1.04 2.58 3.19
N GLU A 91 0.82 2.52 4.51
CA GLU A 91 1.44 3.40 5.50
C GLU A 91 2.96 3.26 5.59
N SER A 92 3.48 2.09 5.21
CA SER A 92 4.92 1.83 5.25
C SER A 92 5.62 2.33 4.00
N VAL A 93 4.91 2.73 2.94
CA VAL A 93 5.52 3.23 1.70
C VAL A 93 6.10 4.63 1.93
N VAL A 94 7.41 4.75 1.71
CA VAL A 94 8.17 6.00 1.89
C VAL A 94 8.66 6.61 0.58
N ASP A 95 8.65 5.83 -0.52
CA ASP A 95 9.02 6.26 -1.87
C ASP A 95 8.40 5.33 -2.91
N SER A 96 7.97 5.89 -4.04
CA SER A 96 7.39 5.18 -5.19
C SER A 96 8.00 5.65 -6.52
N HIS A 97 9.10 6.41 -6.47
CA HIS A 97 9.84 6.82 -7.66
C HIS A 97 10.78 5.70 -8.11
N TYR A 98 10.54 5.17 -9.31
CA TYR A 98 11.28 4.08 -9.97
C TYR A 98 11.09 2.67 -9.38
N ALA A 99 10.71 2.55 -8.11
CA ALA A 99 10.40 1.30 -7.41
C ALA A 99 9.52 1.58 -6.21
N THR A 100 8.85 0.57 -5.65
CA THR A 100 8.11 0.70 -4.39
C THR A 100 9.06 0.45 -3.23
N THR A 101 9.19 1.45 -2.34
CA THR A 101 10.07 1.41 -1.17
C THR A 101 9.27 1.56 0.10
N ILE A 102 9.45 0.60 1.02
CA ILE A 102 8.88 0.64 2.36
C ILE A 102 9.93 1.03 3.39
N GLY A 103 9.50 1.60 4.51
CA GLY A 103 10.40 2.02 5.58
C GLY A 103 9.74 2.27 6.91
N LYS A 104 10.53 2.19 7.97
CA LYS A 104 10.15 2.49 9.35
C LYS A 104 11.38 2.90 10.15
N ASN A 105 11.27 3.94 10.99
CA ASN A 105 12.35 4.40 11.87
C ASN A 105 13.71 4.62 11.16
N GLY A 106 13.69 5.14 9.93
CA GLY A 106 14.89 5.35 9.12
C GLY A 106 15.42 4.11 8.37
N THR A 107 14.94 2.91 8.69
CA THR A 107 15.20 1.69 7.91
C THR A 107 14.36 1.70 6.65
N ARG A 108 14.93 1.27 5.52
CA ARG A 108 14.25 1.23 4.21
C ARG A 108 14.59 -0.05 3.44
N ILE A 109 13.61 -0.59 2.74
CA ILE A 109 13.76 -1.69 1.77
C ILE A 109 13.05 -1.27 0.49
N GLN A 110 13.81 -1.15 -0.59
CA GLN A 110 13.29 -0.78 -1.92
C GLN A 110 13.12 -2.01 -2.84
N THR A 111 12.33 -1.81 -3.90
CA THR A 111 12.13 -2.78 -4.98
C THR A 111 11.35 -4.02 -4.50
N ILE A 112 10.28 -3.81 -3.71
CA ILE A 112 9.49 -4.91 -3.15
C ILE A 112 8.46 -5.49 -4.14
N GLU A 113 8.11 -4.75 -5.18
CA GLU A 113 7.01 -5.00 -6.11
C GLU A 113 7.04 -6.40 -6.74
N HIS A 114 8.20 -6.91 -7.19
CA HIS A 114 8.27 -8.22 -7.82
C HIS A 114 8.03 -9.38 -6.83
N LEU A 115 8.50 -9.24 -5.59
CA LEU A 115 8.27 -10.23 -4.54
C LEU A 115 6.80 -10.19 -4.12
N MET A 116 6.23 -8.99 -3.96
CA MET A 116 4.82 -8.81 -3.65
C MET A 116 3.93 -9.39 -4.75
N ALA A 117 4.29 -9.19 -6.02
CA ALA A 117 3.59 -9.78 -7.16
C ALA A 117 3.66 -11.31 -7.13
N ALA A 118 4.83 -11.88 -6.84
CA ALA A 118 4.99 -13.34 -6.70
C ALA A 118 4.13 -13.91 -5.57
N ALA A 119 4.11 -13.27 -4.40
CA ALA A 119 3.29 -13.70 -3.26
C ALA A 119 1.80 -13.63 -3.60
N SER A 120 1.33 -12.52 -4.16
CA SER A 120 -0.06 -12.33 -4.58
C SER A 120 -0.50 -13.34 -5.63
N GLY A 121 0.33 -13.54 -6.67
CA GLY A 121 0.04 -14.48 -7.76
C GLY A 121 -0.01 -15.95 -7.33
N LEU A 122 0.68 -16.31 -6.24
CA LEU A 122 0.64 -17.65 -5.63
C LEU A 122 -0.37 -17.77 -4.47
N GLY A 123 -1.07 -16.68 -4.12
CA GLY A 123 -1.99 -16.64 -2.98
C GLY A 123 -1.30 -16.90 -1.64
N ILE A 124 -0.12 -16.31 -1.42
CA ILE A 124 0.59 -16.31 -0.14
C ILE A 124 0.25 -15.00 0.59
N ASP A 125 -0.45 -15.12 1.71
CA ASP A 125 -0.98 -13.99 2.46
C ASP A 125 -0.05 -13.59 3.61
N ASN A 126 0.56 -14.58 4.26
CA ASN A 126 1.40 -14.38 5.45
C ASN A 126 2.84 -14.80 5.17
N LEU A 127 3.78 -13.88 5.31
CA LEU A 127 5.19 -14.14 5.00
C LEU A 127 6.13 -13.21 5.78
N GLU A 128 7.16 -13.79 6.39
CA GLU A 128 8.27 -12.99 6.92
C GLU A 128 9.38 -12.90 5.87
N VAL A 129 9.80 -11.67 5.55
CA VAL A 129 10.83 -11.37 4.55
C VAL A 129 12.01 -10.70 5.23
N ARG A 130 13.15 -11.39 5.29
CA ARG A 130 14.39 -10.86 5.85
C ARG A 130 15.35 -10.50 4.74
N VAL A 131 15.93 -9.31 4.81
CA VAL A 131 16.86 -8.78 3.81
C VAL A 131 18.13 -8.33 4.53
N ASP A 132 19.31 -8.74 4.06
CA ASP A 132 20.60 -8.29 4.62
C ASP A 132 21.14 -7.03 3.90
N GLY A 133 20.23 -6.17 3.47
CA GLY A 133 20.51 -4.94 2.74
C GLY A 133 19.28 -4.02 2.69
N THR A 134 19.36 -2.95 1.90
CA THR A 134 18.31 -1.94 1.79
C THR A 134 17.48 -2.06 0.50
N GLU A 135 17.67 -3.13 -0.26
CA GLU A 135 17.05 -3.38 -1.56
C GLU A 135 16.90 -4.88 -1.78
N LEU A 136 15.81 -5.36 -2.37
CA LEU A 136 15.69 -6.75 -2.78
C LEU A 136 16.58 -7.08 -4.00
N PRO A 137 17.06 -8.33 -4.14
CA PRO A 137 17.82 -8.72 -5.32
C PRO A 137 16.96 -8.59 -6.58
N ALA A 138 17.51 -7.99 -7.63
CA ALA A 138 16.85 -7.88 -8.93
C ALA A 138 16.62 -9.25 -9.59
N ALA A 139 17.42 -10.24 -9.21
CA ALA A 139 17.47 -11.57 -9.80
C ALA A 139 17.60 -11.48 -11.34
N ASP A 140 16.60 -11.94 -12.09
CA ASP A 140 16.58 -11.86 -13.56
C ASP A 140 15.75 -10.68 -14.09
N GLY A 141 15.32 -9.77 -13.21
CA GLY A 141 14.47 -8.64 -13.54
C GLY A 141 12.97 -8.91 -13.49
N SER A 142 12.55 -10.13 -13.19
CA SER A 142 11.15 -10.55 -13.16
C SER A 142 10.75 -11.12 -11.79
N ALA A 143 9.49 -11.52 -11.63
CA ALA A 143 9.01 -12.20 -10.43
C ALA A 143 9.29 -13.71 -10.42
N LYS A 144 9.69 -14.30 -11.56
CA LYS A 144 9.88 -15.75 -11.72
C LYS A 144 10.83 -16.37 -10.68
N PRO A 145 11.99 -15.77 -10.34
CA PRO A 145 12.86 -16.34 -9.31
C PRO A 145 12.19 -16.39 -7.93
N PHE A 146 11.40 -15.39 -7.58
CA PHE A 146 10.63 -15.38 -6.32
C PHE A 146 9.51 -16.43 -6.33
N VAL A 147 8.79 -16.57 -7.45
CA VAL A 147 7.78 -17.64 -7.64
C VAL A 147 8.41 -19.01 -7.46
N GLN A 148 9.55 -19.28 -8.09
CA GLN A 148 10.26 -20.56 -7.97
C GLN A 148 10.68 -20.84 -6.52
N MET A 149 11.16 -19.81 -5.82
CA MET A 149 11.56 -19.91 -4.42
C MET A 149 10.37 -20.24 -3.52
N MET A 150 9.22 -19.59 -3.72
CA MET A 150 7.98 -19.83 -2.97
C MET A 150 7.36 -21.22 -3.28
N LEU A 151 7.37 -21.66 -4.54
CA LEU A 151 6.92 -23.00 -4.93
C LEU A 151 7.80 -24.08 -4.29
N ALA A 152 9.12 -23.89 -4.24
CA ALA A 152 10.05 -24.81 -3.59
C ALA A 152 9.88 -24.85 -2.06
N ALA A 153 9.44 -23.74 -1.45
CA ALA A 153 9.06 -23.69 -0.04
C ALA A 153 7.73 -24.43 0.22
N GLY A 154 6.84 -24.45 -0.75
CA GLY A 154 5.53 -25.09 -0.71
C GLY A 154 4.48 -24.27 0.05
N ARG A 155 3.28 -24.14 -0.53
CA ARG A 155 2.15 -23.43 0.10
C ARG A 155 1.51 -24.26 1.22
N MET A 156 1.13 -23.58 2.30
CA MET A 156 0.48 -24.15 3.48
C MET A 156 -0.75 -23.33 3.87
N PRO A 157 -1.97 -23.90 3.87
CA PRO A 157 -3.16 -23.20 4.35
C PRO A 157 -3.11 -23.02 5.87
N GLN A 158 -3.70 -21.91 6.34
CA GLN A 158 -3.85 -21.57 7.75
C GLN A 158 -5.34 -21.60 8.14
N SER A 159 -5.64 -21.57 9.44
CA SER A 159 -7.03 -21.63 9.94
C SER A 159 -7.82 -20.35 9.69
N ALA A 160 -7.13 -19.21 9.52
CA ALA A 160 -7.77 -17.92 9.29
C ALA A 160 -8.41 -17.82 7.90
N ARG A 161 -9.51 -17.07 7.84
CA ARG A 161 -10.25 -16.82 6.61
C ARG A 161 -9.60 -15.68 5.83
N LEU A 162 -9.55 -15.83 4.51
CA LEU A 162 -9.17 -14.79 3.58
C LEU A 162 -10.44 -14.10 3.05
N ARG A 163 -10.51 -12.77 3.18
CA ARG A 163 -11.66 -11.99 2.73
C ARG A 163 -11.27 -11.13 1.52
N PRO A 164 -12.02 -11.19 0.41
CA PRO A 164 -11.76 -10.34 -0.73
C PRO A 164 -12.15 -8.89 -0.45
N ILE A 165 -11.34 -7.98 -0.96
CA ILE A 165 -11.55 -6.54 -0.98
C ILE A 165 -12.51 -6.22 -2.13
N ARG A 166 -13.78 -5.97 -1.80
CA ARG A 166 -14.81 -5.64 -2.79
C ARG A 166 -14.83 -4.15 -3.08
N ILE A 167 -14.73 -3.80 -4.35
CA ILE A 167 -14.73 -2.40 -4.80
C ILE A 167 -16.18 -1.87 -4.82
N PRO A 168 -16.53 -0.82 -4.06
CA PRO A 168 -17.91 -0.41 -3.85
C PRO A 168 -18.47 0.45 -5.00
N HIS A 169 -17.58 1.20 -5.66
CA HIS A 169 -17.88 2.07 -6.79
C HIS A 169 -16.58 2.32 -7.56
N PRO A 170 -16.63 2.94 -8.75
CA PRO A 170 -15.42 3.35 -9.45
C PRO A 170 -14.53 4.26 -8.60
N ILE A 171 -13.22 3.98 -8.58
CA ILE A 171 -12.19 4.75 -7.87
C ILE A 171 -11.02 4.91 -8.85
N GLY A 172 -10.44 6.11 -8.97
CA GLY A 172 -9.35 6.34 -9.91
C GLY A 172 -8.39 7.43 -9.46
N ALA A 173 -7.25 7.47 -10.15
CA ALA A 173 -6.17 8.42 -9.94
C ALA A 173 -5.55 8.83 -11.29
N GLY A 174 -4.85 9.97 -11.29
CA GLY A 174 -4.20 10.53 -12.48
C GLY A 174 -5.10 11.40 -13.34
N GLY A 175 -4.71 11.56 -14.61
CA GLY A 175 -5.35 12.49 -15.54
C GLY A 175 -4.81 12.36 -16.97
N ASN A 176 -4.93 13.41 -17.77
CA ASN A 176 -4.59 13.45 -19.21
C ASN A 176 -3.36 12.60 -19.58
N GLY A 177 -3.58 11.55 -20.38
CA GLY A 177 -2.53 10.67 -20.92
C GLY A 177 -2.00 9.57 -19.99
N ARG A 178 -2.10 9.73 -18.65
CA ARG A 178 -1.65 8.74 -17.65
C ARG A 178 -2.65 8.66 -16.50
N TRP A 179 -3.37 7.54 -16.41
CA TRP A 179 -4.43 7.36 -15.44
C TRP A 179 -4.59 5.88 -15.07
N ILE A 180 -5.21 5.64 -13.93
CA ILE A 180 -5.60 4.31 -13.49
C ILE A 180 -6.95 4.39 -12.78
N GLN A 181 -7.78 3.38 -12.97
CA GLN A 181 -9.08 3.27 -12.35
C GLN A 181 -9.35 1.82 -11.97
N ILE A 182 -10.08 1.60 -10.89
CA ILE A 182 -10.69 0.33 -10.57
C ILE A 182 -12.20 0.50 -10.52
N VAL A 183 -12.94 -0.44 -11.11
CA VAL A 183 -14.40 -0.48 -11.08
C VAL A 183 -14.90 -1.76 -10.40
N PRO A 184 -16.12 -1.76 -9.83
CA PRO A 184 -16.72 -2.97 -9.24
C PRO A 184 -16.80 -4.10 -10.28
N ALA A 185 -16.36 -5.30 -9.87
CA ALA A 185 -16.47 -6.52 -10.66
C ALA A 185 -16.45 -7.74 -9.73
N GLU A 186 -17.14 -8.83 -10.12
CA GLU A 186 -17.20 -10.08 -9.34
C GLU A 186 -15.85 -10.80 -9.26
N THR A 187 -15.01 -10.63 -10.28
CA THR A 187 -13.69 -11.25 -10.38
C THR A 187 -12.62 -10.21 -10.63
N PHE A 188 -11.41 -10.45 -10.15
CA PHE A 188 -10.28 -9.59 -10.47
C PHE A 188 -9.98 -9.61 -11.96
N ARG A 189 -9.83 -8.43 -12.57
CA ARG A 189 -9.46 -8.28 -13.98
C ARG A 189 -8.53 -7.08 -14.14
N ILE A 190 -7.61 -7.15 -15.08
CA ILE A 190 -6.73 -6.04 -15.44
C ILE A 190 -6.89 -5.74 -16.93
N SER A 191 -6.95 -4.47 -17.30
CA SER A 191 -6.83 -4.00 -18.68
C SER A 191 -5.85 -2.85 -18.71
N TYR A 192 -4.77 -3.02 -19.47
CA TYR A 192 -3.64 -2.11 -19.42
C TYR A 192 -3.30 -1.66 -20.84
N THR A 193 -3.18 -0.34 -21.02
CA THR A 193 -2.65 0.30 -22.22
C THR A 193 -1.30 0.92 -21.90
N LEU A 194 -0.23 0.35 -22.43
CA LEU A 194 1.09 0.97 -22.47
C LEU A 194 1.19 1.71 -23.81
N ASP A 195 1.14 3.02 -23.77
CA ASP A 195 1.22 3.89 -24.95
C ASP A 195 2.52 4.68 -24.90
N ASN A 196 3.52 4.24 -25.65
CA ASN A 196 4.85 4.82 -25.67
C ASN A 196 5.26 5.19 -27.09
N GLU A 197 5.76 6.41 -27.27
CA GLU A 197 6.22 6.91 -28.58
C GLU A 197 7.45 6.17 -29.12
N HIS A 198 8.19 5.47 -28.25
CA HIS A 198 9.39 4.76 -28.67
C HIS A 198 9.01 3.56 -29.56
N PRO A 199 9.57 3.43 -30.79
CA PRO A 199 9.11 2.46 -31.79
C PRO A 199 9.28 1.00 -31.36
N VAL A 200 10.23 0.72 -30.47
CA VAL A 200 10.44 -0.63 -29.90
C VAL A 200 9.34 -1.04 -28.93
N ILE A 201 8.73 -0.08 -28.23
CA ILE A 201 7.65 -0.36 -27.27
C ILE A 201 6.31 -0.21 -27.98
N GLY A 202 6.10 0.94 -28.63
CA GLY A 202 4.86 1.31 -29.30
C GLY A 202 3.67 1.35 -28.33
N THR A 203 2.48 1.25 -28.92
CA THR A 203 1.24 1.06 -28.16
C THR A 203 0.98 -0.44 -27.98
N GLN A 204 0.86 -0.88 -26.74
CA GLN A 204 0.55 -2.25 -26.34
C GLN A 204 -0.70 -2.24 -25.46
N VAL A 205 -1.67 -3.10 -25.78
CA VAL A 205 -2.93 -3.20 -25.05
C VAL A 205 -3.15 -4.65 -24.67
N LEU A 206 -3.48 -4.90 -23.40
CA LEU A 206 -3.89 -6.23 -22.95
C LEU A 206 -5.09 -6.15 -22.01
N SER A 207 -5.85 -7.24 -21.95
CA SER A 207 -6.90 -7.47 -20.97
C SER A 207 -6.77 -8.91 -20.47
N TRP A 208 -6.75 -9.09 -19.16
CA TRP A 208 -6.44 -10.38 -18.54
C TRP A 208 -7.25 -10.57 -17.24
N THR A 209 -7.81 -11.76 -17.09
CA THR A 209 -8.45 -12.23 -15.85
C THR A 209 -7.49 -13.23 -15.21
N PRO A 210 -6.86 -12.89 -14.06
CA PRO A 210 -5.78 -13.70 -13.52
C PRO A 210 -6.18 -15.08 -13.01
N THR A 211 -5.29 -16.04 -13.25
CA THR A 211 -5.23 -17.33 -12.56
C THR A 211 -3.80 -17.57 -12.09
N GLU A 212 -3.59 -18.41 -11.07
CA GLU A 212 -2.23 -18.77 -10.62
C GLU A 212 -1.40 -19.33 -11.79
N GLU A 213 -1.99 -20.22 -12.59
CA GLU A 213 -1.33 -20.83 -13.76
C GLU A 213 -0.91 -19.78 -14.80
N SER A 214 -1.84 -18.90 -15.22
CA SER A 214 -1.53 -17.86 -16.20
C SER A 214 -0.54 -16.82 -15.67
N PHE A 215 -0.61 -16.48 -14.37
CA PHE A 215 0.38 -15.60 -13.76
C PHE A 215 1.78 -16.22 -13.80
N VAL A 216 1.93 -17.46 -13.34
CA VAL A 216 3.21 -18.18 -13.28
C VAL A 216 3.80 -18.36 -14.69
N ALA A 217 2.99 -18.74 -15.66
CA ALA A 217 3.44 -19.04 -17.01
C ALA A 217 3.73 -17.80 -17.85
N GLU A 218 2.93 -16.74 -17.69
CA GLU A 218 2.91 -15.65 -18.67
C GLU A 218 3.28 -14.26 -18.13
N TYR A 219 3.16 -14.01 -16.82
CA TYR A 219 3.43 -12.69 -16.24
C TYR A 219 4.66 -12.69 -15.35
N ALA A 220 4.80 -13.68 -14.47
CA ALA A 220 5.94 -13.82 -13.58
C ALA A 220 7.30 -13.74 -14.31
N PRO A 221 7.48 -14.27 -15.54
CA PRO A 221 8.74 -14.15 -16.27
C PRO A 221 8.98 -12.81 -16.99
N ALA A 222 8.04 -11.87 -16.99
CA ALA A 222 8.20 -10.59 -17.70
C ALA A 222 9.18 -9.66 -16.97
N ARG A 223 10.29 -9.31 -17.63
CA ARG A 223 11.38 -8.55 -17.00
C ARG A 223 11.18 -7.05 -17.04
N THR A 224 11.80 -6.39 -16.07
CA THR A 224 11.95 -4.94 -16.04
C THR A 224 12.77 -4.43 -17.21
N TYR A 225 12.61 -3.14 -17.50
CA TYR A 225 13.20 -2.51 -18.67
C TYR A 225 13.62 -1.08 -18.38
N GLY A 226 14.65 -0.62 -19.11
CA GLY A 226 15.17 0.74 -18.99
C GLY A 226 15.77 1.22 -20.30
N PHE A 227 15.76 2.53 -20.51
CA PHE A 227 16.35 3.12 -21.70
C PHE A 227 17.86 3.32 -21.53
N LEU A 228 18.63 2.93 -22.55
CA LEU A 228 20.09 3.13 -22.56
C LEU A 228 20.47 4.61 -22.43
N LYS A 229 19.69 5.50 -23.06
CA LYS A 229 19.90 6.96 -22.99
C LYS A 229 19.79 7.52 -21.56
N ASP A 230 19.00 6.88 -20.70
CA ASP A 230 18.73 7.35 -19.34
C ASP A 230 19.73 6.77 -18.33
N LEU A 231 20.46 5.71 -18.69
CA LEU A 231 21.36 4.98 -17.80
C LEU A 231 22.43 5.89 -17.17
N GLY A 232 23.01 6.80 -17.95
CA GLY A 232 24.03 7.73 -17.46
C GLY A 232 23.48 8.67 -16.37
N PHE A 233 22.25 9.18 -16.55
CA PHE A 233 21.57 10.00 -15.56
C PHE A 233 21.21 9.19 -14.31
N LEU A 234 20.63 8.00 -14.49
CA LEU A 234 20.27 7.11 -13.39
C LEU A 234 21.49 6.78 -12.51
N ARG A 235 22.62 6.38 -13.11
CA ARG A 235 23.85 6.07 -12.38
C ARG A 235 24.42 7.25 -11.61
N LYS A 236 24.39 8.46 -12.20
CA LYS A 236 24.79 9.69 -11.50
C LYS A 236 23.90 10.00 -10.29
N SER A 237 22.65 9.56 -10.30
CA SER A 237 21.71 9.68 -9.17
C SER A 237 21.74 8.49 -8.20
N GLY A 238 22.74 7.61 -8.29
CA GLY A 238 22.88 6.42 -7.45
C GLY A 238 21.86 5.31 -7.76
N ARG A 239 21.36 5.25 -8.99
CA ARG A 239 20.37 4.25 -9.47
C ARG A 239 20.90 3.44 -10.63
N ALA A 240 20.28 2.28 -10.85
CA ALA A 240 20.64 1.32 -11.90
C ALA A 240 22.13 0.93 -11.87
N LEU A 241 22.75 0.90 -10.68
CA LEU A 241 24.15 0.50 -10.51
C LEU A 241 24.33 -1.01 -10.69
N GLY A 242 23.31 -1.81 -10.36
CA GLY A 242 23.27 -3.26 -10.56
C GLY A 242 22.58 -3.70 -11.85
N GLY A 243 22.10 -2.76 -12.67
CA GLY A 243 21.45 -3.06 -13.94
C GLY A 243 22.41 -3.70 -14.95
N SER A 244 21.99 -4.84 -15.51
CA SER A 244 22.73 -5.60 -16.54
C SER A 244 21.76 -6.16 -17.59
N LEU A 245 22.29 -6.72 -18.67
CA LEU A 245 21.48 -7.40 -19.69
C LEU A 245 20.84 -8.71 -19.16
N ASP A 246 21.33 -9.23 -18.04
CA ASP A 246 20.80 -10.45 -17.41
C ASP A 246 19.53 -10.16 -16.59
N ASN A 247 19.40 -8.93 -16.08
CA ASN A 247 18.30 -8.54 -15.19
C ASN A 247 17.43 -7.40 -15.71
N THR A 248 17.73 -6.82 -16.87
CA THR A 248 17.00 -5.69 -17.43
C THR A 248 16.93 -5.80 -18.95
N ILE A 249 15.76 -5.56 -19.53
CA ILE A 249 15.65 -5.32 -20.97
C ILE A 249 16.14 -3.90 -21.25
N VAL A 250 17.25 -3.78 -21.97
CA VAL A 250 17.84 -2.46 -22.25
C VAL A 250 17.37 -1.98 -23.62
N ILE A 251 16.66 -0.86 -23.63
CA ILE A 251 16.06 -0.26 -24.83
C ILE A 251 17.05 0.73 -25.43
N GLY A 252 17.58 0.40 -26.62
CA GLY A 252 18.39 1.29 -27.45
C GLY A 252 17.54 2.21 -28.32
N LYS A 253 18.15 2.89 -29.29
CA LYS A 253 17.47 3.88 -30.14
C LYS A 253 16.42 3.25 -31.08
N THR A 254 16.69 2.06 -31.60
CA THR A 254 15.86 1.41 -32.64
C THR A 254 15.55 -0.05 -32.34
N ALA A 255 16.19 -0.64 -31.33
CA ALA A 255 16.01 -2.03 -30.91
C ALA A 255 16.35 -2.19 -29.42
N THR A 256 15.94 -3.31 -28.83
CA THR A 256 16.49 -3.76 -27.54
C THR A 256 17.90 -4.32 -27.73
N LEU A 257 18.74 -4.21 -26.70
CA LEU A 257 20.11 -4.75 -26.71
C LEU A 257 20.12 -6.26 -26.41
N ASN A 258 19.15 -6.73 -25.65
CA ASN A 258 18.89 -8.14 -25.36
C ASN A 258 17.49 -8.53 -25.86
N GLY A 259 17.31 -9.82 -26.18
CA GLY A 259 16.04 -10.34 -26.71
C GLY A 259 14.90 -10.30 -25.69
N LEU A 260 13.67 -10.28 -26.18
CA LEU A 260 12.45 -10.37 -25.38
C LEU A 260 12.05 -11.84 -25.15
N ARG A 261 11.42 -12.12 -24.01
CA ARG A 261 10.76 -13.40 -23.69
C ARG A 261 9.37 -13.48 -24.32
N TYR A 262 8.71 -12.33 -24.47
CA TYR A 262 7.39 -12.17 -25.08
C TYR A 262 7.39 -10.92 -25.97
N SER A 263 6.60 -10.92 -27.05
CA SER A 263 6.48 -9.74 -27.91
C SER A 263 5.90 -8.52 -27.18
N ASP A 264 5.11 -8.76 -26.14
CA ASP A 264 4.43 -7.79 -25.27
C ASP A 264 5.02 -7.75 -23.84
N GLU A 265 6.31 -8.12 -23.69
CA GLU A 265 6.96 -8.22 -22.36
C GLU A 265 6.91 -6.91 -21.56
N PHE A 266 6.96 -5.75 -22.21
CA PHE A 266 6.90 -4.44 -21.54
C PHE A 266 5.57 -4.20 -20.81
N VAL A 267 4.44 -4.43 -21.48
CA VAL A 267 3.11 -4.27 -20.85
C VAL A 267 2.84 -5.38 -19.83
N ARG A 268 3.32 -6.61 -20.07
CA ARG A 268 3.22 -7.70 -19.06
C ARG A 268 3.96 -7.35 -17.79
N HIS A 269 5.16 -6.76 -17.91
CA HIS A 269 5.91 -6.28 -16.76
C HIS A 269 5.19 -5.15 -16.01
N LYS A 270 4.57 -4.20 -16.72
CA LYS A 270 3.76 -3.15 -16.07
C LYS A 270 2.55 -3.70 -15.32
N VAL A 271 1.98 -4.80 -15.82
CA VAL A 271 0.91 -5.53 -15.12
C VAL A 271 1.45 -6.28 -13.90
N LEU A 272 2.64 -6.88 -13.99
CA LEU A 272 3.33 -7.50 -12.85
C LEU A 272 3.61 -6.46 -11.75
N ASP A 273 4.14 -5.30 -12.10
CA ASP A 273 4.35 -4.17 -11.16
C ASP A 273 3.05 -3.78 -10.46
N LEU A 274 1.97 -3.62 -11.23
CA LEU A 274 0.66 -3.25 -10.72
C LEU A 274 0.11 -4.29 -9.73
N ILE A 275 0.27 -5.60 -9.99
CA ILE A 275 -0.14 -6.64 -9.04
C ILE A 275 0.66 -6.51 -7.74
N GLY A 276 1.97 -6.30 -7.84
CA GLY A 276 2.84 -6.11 -6.68
C GLY A 276 2.45 -4.91 -5.83
N ASP A 277 2.16 -3.77 -6.47
CA ASP A 277 1.74 -2.55 -5.77
C ASP A 277 0.35 -2.72 -5.14
N LEU A 278 -0.61 -3.32 -5.85
CA LEU A 278 -1.96 -3.57 -5.34
C LEU A 278 -1.95 -4.54 -4.14
N ALA A 279 -0.98 -5.45 -4.05
CA ALA A 279 -0.84 -6.37 -2.94
C ALA A 279 -0.59 -5.66 -1.59
N LEU A 280 -0.19 -4.39 -1.59
CA LEU A 280 -0.12 -3.55 -0.39
C LEU A 280 -1.48 -3.41 0.32
N LEU A 281 -2.60 -3.62 -0.38
CA LEU A 281 -3.93 -3.62 0.24
C LEU A 281 -4.18 -4.82 1.17
N GLY A 282 -3.31 -5.83 1.15
CA GLY A 282 -3.31 -6.94 2.11
C GLY A 282 -4.37 -8.02 1.87
N GLY A 283 -5.03 -8.05 0.71
CA GLY A 283 -6.01 -9.08 0.37
C GLY A 283 -6.37 -9.13 -1.11
N PRO A 284 -7.02 -10.22 -1.57
CA PRO A 284 -7.42 -10.37 -2.96
C PRO A 284 -8.49 -9.36 -3.32
N ILE A 285 -8.41 -8.76 -4.51
CA ILE A 285 -9.30 -7.69 -4.93
C ILE A 285 -10.40 -8.24 -5.84
N ALA A 286 -11.65 -7.88 -5.57
CA ALA A 286 -12.77 -8.09 -6.48
C ALA A 286 -13.09 -6.77 -7.20
N GLY A 287 -12.56 -6.62 -8.41
CA GLY A 287 -12.67 -5.41 -9.21
C GLY A 287 -11.92 -5.51 -10.54
N HIS A 288 -12.26 -4.62 -11.47
CA HIS A 288 -11.59 -4.53 -12.76
C HIS A 288 -10.73 -3.26 -12.80
N VAL A 289 -9.41 -3.45 -12.83
CA VAL A 289 -8.43 -2.37 -12.98
C VAL A 289 -8.26 -2.04 -14.45
N ILE A 290 -8.36 -0.76 -14.79
CA ILE A 290 -8.15 -0.22 -16.12
C ILE A 290 -7.08 0.86 -16.01
N ALA A 291 -6.00 0.73 -16.78
CA ALA A 291 -4.82 1.57 -16.65
C ALA A 291 -4.32 2.05 -18.02
N ARG A 292 -3.82 3.28 -18.08
CA ARG A 292 -3.03 3.79 -19.20
C ARG A 292 -1.74 4.42 -18.66
N ASN A 293 -0.59 3.90 -19.08
CA ASN A 293 0.74 4.44 -18.72
C ASN A 293 0.95 4.64 -17.21
N ALA A 294 0.35 3.79 -16.38
CA ALA A 294 0.50 3.78 -14.94
C ALA A 294 1.87 3.22 -14.51
N GLY A 295 2.44 3.76 -13.44
CA GLY A 295 3.64 3.20 -12.80
C GLY A 295 3.48 3.29 -11.29
N HIS A 296 4.51 2.88 -10.53
CA HIS A 296 4.43 2.75 -9.07
C HIS A 296 3.77 3.93 -8.34
N ALA A 297 4.14 5.17 -8.66
CA ALA A 297 3.50 6.36 -8.07
C ALA A 297 1.98 6.38 -8.29
N LEU A 298 1.52 6.13 -9.51
CA LEU A 298 0.10 6.14 -9.85
C LEU A 298 -0.65 4.90 -9.34
N ASN A 299 0.03 3.74 -9.33
CA ASN A 299 -0.49 2.52 -8.72
C ASN A 299 -0.70 2.74 -7.21
N PHE A 300 0.26 3.39 -6.54
CA PHE A 300 0.18 3.71 -5.13
C PHE A 300 -0.89 4.76 -4.82
N GLU A 301 -1.06 5.78 -5.67
CA GLU A 301 -2.20 6.71 -5.56
C GLU A 301 -3.55 5.96 -5.60
N LEU A 302 -3.68 4.95 -6.47
CA LEU A 302 -4.87 4.10 -6.51
C LEU A 302 -5.03 3.27 -5.23
N VAL A 303 -3.95 2.66 -4.72
CA VAL A 303 -3.96 1.90 -3.45
C VAL A 303 -4.48 2.77 -2.31
N VAL A 304 -3.94 3.99 -2.17
CA VAL A 304 -4.38 4.94 -1.15
C VAL A 304 -5.84 5.36 -1.35
N ALA A 305 -6.27 5.56 -2.61
CA ALA A 305 -7.66 5.90 -2.91
C ALA A 305 -8.64 4.77 -2.55
N ILE A 306 -8.27 3.51 -2.83
CA ILE A 306 -9.05 2.33 -2.46
C ILE A 306 -9.13 2.21 -0.93
N GLN A 307 -8.00 2.32 -0.24
CA GLN A 307 -7.94 2.27 1.23
C GLN A 307 -8.88 3.31 1.86
N ARG A 308 -8.82 4.55 1.38
CA ARG A 308 -9.72 5.64 1.84
C ARG A 308 -11.19 5.35 1.57
N ALA A 309 -11.53 4.87 0.38
CA ALA A 309 -12.91 4.59 0.01
C ALA A 309 -13.52 3.44 0.84
N LEU A 310 -12.69 2.51 1.29
CA LEU A 310 -13.11 1.35 2.07
C LEU A 310 -13.04 1.56 3.58
N GLY A 311 -12.42 2.64 4.05
CA GLY A 311 -12.13 2.85 5.47
C GLY A 311 -11.19 1.79 6.05
N LEU A 312 -10.38 1.13 5.21
CA LEU A 312 -9.29 0.28 5.67
C LEU A 312 -8.27 1.20 6.35
N ALA A 313 -7.84 0.84 7.57
CA ALA A 313 -7.19 1.73 8.55
C ALA A 313 -6.33 2.87 7.95
N LEU A 314 -6.59 4.09 8.41
CA LEU A 314 -5.67 5.23 8.33
C LEU A 314 -5.16 5.45 9.76
N ASP A 315 -4.08 4.79 10.16
CA ASP A 315 -3.36 5.24 11.34
C ASP A 315 -2.82 6.64 11.01
N ASN A 316 -3.23 7.63 11.80
CA ASN A 316 -3.02 9.07 11.62
C ASN A 316 -1.54 9.50 11.58
N THR A 317 -0.76 9.03 10.61
CA THR A 317 0.62 9.42 10.40
C THR A 317 0.70 10.30 9.15
N ILE A 318 0.69 11.60 9.38
CA ILE A 318 0.93 12.62 8.37
C ILE A 318 2.41 12.56 8.00
N VAL A 319 2.74 12.10 6.80
CA VAL A 319 4.08 12.27 6.22
C VAL A 319 4.13 13.62 5.51
N ILE A 320 4.84 14.59 6.09
CA ILE A 320 5.05 15.92 5.49
C ILE A 320 6.15 15.84 4.43
N GLY A 321 5.75 15.79 3.16
CA GLY A 321 6.61 16.00 1.98
C GLY A 321 6.42 17.41 1.40
N LYS A 322 7.51 18.10 1.09
CA LYS A 322 7.60 19.55 0.82
C LYS A 322 7.00 20.07 -0.51
N THR A 323 6.04 19.38 -1.11
CA THR A 323 5.44 19.82 -2.39
C THR A 323 3.93 19.58 -2.40
N ALA A 324 3.21 20.65 -2.08
CA ALA A 324 1.84 20.98 -2.49
C ALA A 324 0.91 19.84 -2.97
N THR A 325 0.12 19.27 -2.07
CA THR A 325 -1.32 19.56 -1.90
C THR A 325 -1.76 18.93 -0.59
N LEU A 326 -2.30 19.75 0.32
CA LEU A 326 -2.95 19.26 1.54
C LEU A 326 -4.00 18.24 1.13
N ASN A 327 -3.93 17.04 1.73
CA ASN A 327 -4.86 15.92 1.60
C ASN A 327 -6.13 16.27 0.79
N GLY A 328 -6.31 15.61 -0.36
CA GLY A 328 -7.59 15.64 -1.05
C GLY A 328 -8.73 15.45 -0.05
N LEU A 329 -9.75 16.29 -0.16
CA LEU A 329 -10.81 16.38 0.83
C LEU A 329 -11.46 15.00 1.04
N ARG A 330 -11.71 14.59 2.29
CA ARG A 330 -12.53 13.42 2.64
C ARG A 330 -13.93 13.51 2.04
N TYR A 331 -14.43 14.73 1.87
CA TYR A 331 -15.68 15.04 1.18
C TYR A 331 -15.51 16.26 0.28
N ARG A 332 -16.20 16.32 -0.87
CA ARG A 332 -16.13 17.47 -1.81
C ARG A 332 -16.34 18.83 -1.14
N ASP A 333 -17.08 18.88 -0.03
CA ASP A 333 -17.46 20.04 0.75
C ASP A 333 -16.79 20.10 2.15
N GLU A 334 -15.67 19.39 2.37
CA GLU A 334 -15.09 19.24 3.72
C GLU A 334 -14.78 20.55 4.45
N PHE A 335 -14.34 21.60 3.73
CA PHE A 335 -14.17 22.93 4.34
C PHE A 335 -15.49 23.51 4.87
N VAL A 336 -16.60 23.29 4.15
CA VAL A 336 -17.94 23.71 4.60
C VAL A 336 -18.38 22.86 5.78
N ARG A 337 -18.15 21.54 5.75
CA ARG A 337 -18.47 20.63 6.87
C ARG A 337 -17.72 21.02 8.14
N HIS A 338 -16.44 21.37 8.04
CA HIS A 338 -15.66 21.83 9.17
C HIS A 338 -16.24 23.14 9.76
N LYS A 339 -16.65 24.08 8.89
CA LYS A 339 -17.32 25.32 9.35
C LYS A 339 -18.70 25.06 9.96
N VAL A 340 -19.43 24.06 9.49
CA VAL A 340 -20.69 23.62 10.12
C VAL A 340 -20.41 23.03 11.50
N LEU A 341 -19.34 22.24 11.67
CA LEU A 341 -18.94 21.73 12.98
C LEU A 341 -18.53 22.85 13.95
N ASP A 342 -17.76 23.83 13.48
CA ASP A 342 -17.42 25.05 14.24
C ASP A 342 -18.71 25.74 14.74
N LEU A 343 -19.67 25.96 13.82
CA LEU A 343 -20.96 26.59 14.14
C LEU A 343 -21.76 25.79 15.15
N ILE A 344 -21.85 24.46 15.02
CA ILE A 344 -22.55 23.58 15.97
C ILE A 344 -21.89 23.68 17.35
N GLY A 345 -20.55 23.63 17.41
CA GLY A 345 -19.79 23.74 18.64
C GLY A 345 -20.01 25.08 19.34
N ASP A 346 -19.95 26.17 18.59
CA ASP A 346 -20.18 27.52 19.14
C ASP A 346 -21.62 27.69 19.62
N LEU A 347 -22.61 27.20 18.87
CA LEU A 347 -24.04 27.26 19.25
C LEU A 347 -24.36 26.44 20.51
N ALA A 348 -23.57 25.40 20.82
CA ALA A 348 -23.71 24.64 22.05
C ALA A 348 -23.53 25.51 23.32
N LEU A 349 -22.85 26.67 23.20
CA LEU A 349 -22.69 27.64 24.30
C LEU A 349 -24.01 28.29 24.76
N LEU A 350 -25.10 28.13 24.00
CA LEU A 350 -26.45 28.50 24.46
C LEU A 350 -26.90 27.65 25.66
N GLY A 351 -26.33 26.46 25.84
CA GLY A 351 -26.63 25.58 26.97
C GLY A 351 -27.97 24.85 26.87
N GLY A 352 -28.56 24.80 25.67
CA GLY A 352 -29.79 24.07 25.37
C GLY A 352 -29.95 23.82 23.86
N PRO A 353 -30.82 22.88 23.46
CA PRO A 353 -31.06 22.59 22.05
C PRO A 353 -31.76 23.78 21.37
N ILE A 354 -31.39 24.05 20.12
CA ILE A 354 -32.03 25.06 19.29
C ILE A 354 -33.11 24.38 18.44
N ALA A 355 -34.36 24.79 18.61
CA ALA A 355 -35.45 24.45 17.70
C ALA A 355 -35.59 25.56 16.65
N GLY A 356 -34.75 25.54 15.62
CA GLY A 356 -34.72 26.58 14.59
C GLY A 356 -33.78 26.27 13.43
N HIS A 357 -33.80 27.11 12.40
CA HIS A 357 -32.94 26.99 11.23
C HIS A 357 -31.91 28.11 11.21
N VAL A 358 -30.63 27.76 11.14
CA VAL A 358 -29.52 28.72 11.11
C VAL A 358 -28.98 28.80 9.68
N ILE A 359 -29.01 29.98 9.09
CA ILE A 359 -28.42 30.26 7.78
C ILE A 359 -27.12 31.02 8.00
N ALA A 360 -26.00 30.45 7.56
CA ALA A 360 -24.69 31.05 7.69
C ALA A 360 -24.00 31.14 6.32
N ARG A 361 -23.36 32.28 6.04
CA ARG A 361 -22.54 32.50 4.85
C ARG A 361 -21.17 33.01 5.27
N ASN A 362 -20.14 32.20 5.05
CA ASN A 362 -18.74 32.52 5.44
C ASN A 362 -18.58 32.92 6.92
N ALA A 363 -19.39 32.34 7.81
CA ALA A 363 -19.32 32.63 9.24
C ALA A 363 -18.09 31.94 9.88
N GLY A 364 -17.46 32.62 10.83
CA GLY A 364 -16.40 32.07 11.68
C GLY A 364 -16.74 32.27 13.16
N HIS A 365 -15.88 31.77 14.06
CA HIS A 365 -16.15 31.72 15.50
C HIS A 365 -16.59 33.06 16.11
N ALA A 366 -16.02 34.19 15.69
CA ALA A 366 -16.41 35.50 16.20
C ALA A 366 -17.89 35.81 15.90
N LEU A 367 -18.34 35.59 14.66
CA LEU A 367 -19.72 35.84 14.25
C LEU A 367 -20.69 34.82 14.87
N ASN A 368 -20.27 33.55 14.96
CA ASN A 368 -21.04 32.51 15.64
C ASN A 368 -21.26 32.87 17.11
N PHE A 369 -20.22 33.35 17.80
CA PHE A 369 -20.29 33.80 19.18
C PHE A 369 -21.18 35.04 19.35
N GLU A 370 -21.10 36.01 18.45
CA GLU A 370 -22.01 37.17 18.44
C GLU A 370 -23.47 36.74 18.30
N LEU A 371 -23.76 35.77 17.43
CA LEU A 371 -25.10 35.18 17.31
C LEU A 371 -25.55 34.50 18.60
N VAL A 372 -24.68 33.74 19.26
CA VAL A 372 -24.96 33.14 20.58
C VAL A 372 -25.33 34.22 21.61
N VAL A 373 -24.54 35.28 21.71
CA VAL A 373 -24.81 36.40 22.63
C VAL A 373 -26.13 37.10 22.29
N ALA A 374 -26.42 37.30 21.01
CA ALA A 374 -27.67 37.91 20.57
C ALA A 374 -28.89 37.05 20.95
N ILE A 375 -28.82 35.73 20.74
CA ILE A 375 -29.87 34.79 21.13
C ILE A 375 -30.04 34.77 22.66
N GLN A 376 -28.94 34.72 23.43
CA GLN A 376 -29.00 34.76 24.89
C GLN A 376 -29.70 36.01 25.41
N ARG A 377 -29.38 37.18 24.83
CA ARG A 377 -30.04 38.44 25.19
C ARG A 377 -31.52 38.43 24.83
N ALA A 378 -31.87 37.99 23.63
CA ALA A 378 -33.26 37.93 23.17
C ALA A 378 -34.13 36.98 24.02
N LEU A 379 -33.54 35.89 24.53
CA LEU A 379 -34.21 34.92 25.38
C LEU A 379 -34.08 35.21 26.88
N GLY A 380 -33.42 36.30 27.28
CA GLY A 380 -33.17 36.63 28.69
C GLY A 380 -32.26 35.63 29.41
N LEU A 381 -31.51 34.81 28.68
CA LEU A 381 -30.62 33.76 29.20
C LEU A 381 -29.25 34.30 29.63
N ASP A 382 -29.13 35.60 29.91
CA ASP A 382 -27.86 36.28 30.17
C ASP A 382 -27.26 35.83 31.52
N ARG A 383 -26.59 34.68 31.52
CA ARG A 383 -26.02 34.03 32.71
C ARG A 383 -25.00 34.93 33.41
N ARG A 384 -24.40 35.91 32.72
CA ARG A 384 -23.48 36.88 33.34
C ARG A 384 -24.19 37.89 34.23
N ALA A 385 -25.43 38.28 33.91
CA ALA A 385 -26.25 39.13 34.77
C ALA A 385 -26.69 38.37 36.02
N ALA A 386 -27.12 37.11 35.87
CA ALA A 386 -27.49 36.23 36.98
C ALA A 386 -26.29 35.91 37.91
N LEU A 387 -25.12 35.61 37.35
CA LEU A 387 -23.89 35.36 38.11
C LEU A 387 -23.37 36.62 38.81
N ARG A 388 -23.47 37.81 38.19
CA ARG A 388 -23.14 39.09 38.85
C ARG A 388 -24.13 39.42 39.97
N ALA A 389 -25.43 39.22 39.76
CA ALA A 389 -26.45 39.46 40.79
C ALA A 389 -26.26 38.52 41.98
N ALA A 390 -25.98 37.24 41.74
CA ALA A 390 -25.68 36.25 42.78
C ALA A 390 -24.39 36.58 43.53
N ALA A 391 -23.33 37.01 42.83
CA ALA A 391 -22.08 37.42 43.47
C ALA A 391 -22.24 38.69 44.32
N VAL A 392 -23.01 39.68 43.85
CA VAL A 392 -23.30 40.91 44.62
C VAL A 392 -24.13 40.59 45.87
N SER A 393 -25.10 39.67 45.76
CA SER A 393 -25.89 39.21 46.92
C SER A 393 -25.01 38.51 47.96
N ALA A 394 -24.13 37.61 47.52
CA ALA A 394 -23.21 36.88 48.41
C ALA A 394 -22.19 37.80 49.11
N VAL A 395 -21.71 38.83 48.43
CA VAL A 395 -20.81 39.83 49.04
C VAL A 395 -21.55 40.69 50.08
N LYS A 396 -22.83 41.02 49.85
CA LYS A 396 -23.63 41.79 50.79
C LYS A 396 -23.97 41.00 52.05
N GLU A 397 -24.35 39.73 51.91
CA GLU A 397 -24.57 38.82 53.04
C GLU A 397 -23.29 38.60 53.85
N ALA A 398 -22.14 38.45 53.19
CA ALA A 398 -20.85 38.32 53.87
C ALA A 398 -20.44 39.61 54.62
N ALA A 399 -20.75 40.79 54.08
CA ALA A 399 -20.47 42.07 54.74
C ALA A 399 -21.38 42.31 55.96
N GLU A 400 -22.65 41.90 55.90
CA GLU A 400 -23.59 41.96 57.03
C GLU A 400 -23.23 40.97 58.14
N ALA A 401 -22.67 39.80 57.80
CA ALA A 401 -22.18 38.80 58.75
C ALA A 401 -20.86 39.18 59.45
N LEU A 402 -20.12 40.19 58.95
CA LEU A 402 -18.82 40.62 59.47
C LEU A 402 -18.86 41.84 60.40
N VAL A 403 -20.05 42.32 60.79
CA VAL A 403 -20.20 43.35 61.85
C VAL A 403 -20.16 42.65 63.21
N PRO A 404 -19.07 42.73 64.01
CA PRO A 404 -19.04 42.12 65.32
C PRO A 404 -19.80 43.02 66.30
N ALA A 405 -20.56 42.38 67.19
CA ALA A 405 -21.24 42.99 68.32
C ALA A 405 -20.35 43.98 69.10
N ARG A 406 -20.49 45.27 68.82
CA ARG A 406 -20.11 46.35 69.74
C ARG A 406 -21.36 46.84 70.46
N ARG A 407 -21.70 46.17 71.55
CA ARG A 407 -22.38 46.73 72.73
C ARG A 407 -22.50 45.62 73.75
N LEU A 408 -21.71 45.70 74.82
CA LEU A 408 -22.09 45.39 76.20
C LEU A 408 -20.88 45.71 77.09
N ALA A 409 -20.83 46.97 77.55
CA ALA A 409 -20.10 47.39 78.75
C ALA A 409 -20.67 48.75 79.22
N THR A 410 -21.82 48.71 79.89
CA THR A 410 -22.25 49.74 80.85
C THR A 410 -23.11 49.08 81.91
N THR A 411 -22.48 48.67 83.00
CA THR A 411 -22.94 48.86 84.38
C THR A 411 -21.70 49.04 85.23
#